data_AF-A0A1X2L875-F1
#
_entry.id   AF-A0A1X2L875-F1
#
_cell.length_a   1.000
_cell.length_b   1.000
_cell.length_c   1.000
_cell.angle_alpha   90.00
_cell.angle_beta   90.00
_cell.angle_gamma   90.00
#
_symmetry.space_group_name_H-M   'P 1'
#
loop_
_entity.id
_entity.type
_entity.pdbx_description
1 polymer ?
#
loop_
_entity_poly.entity_id
_entity_poly.type
_entity_poly.pdbx_seq_one_letter_code
_entity_poly.pdbx_strand_id
1 'polypeptide(L)'
;MWCPSVSLSLWANAWLAGKAAPDDVLDALSVWAPKQSVTAYDAVAAGHTGLPWPDVHDAGTVTLLQTLRAAIGRPTSTPDAISLMRGTINVVLPVPGDVRGLTPGTQFERDALAAGEAVIIANPRNPAAAVGLVPEFSYEDDEDAPDDYETRLAELCALTWTVYSLPAAPVLDHHELGDAEYTLRSAVRSAADALGAIGLGAAASDVDDPRGLVEQLLESARQHRIPDHAPTRALRVLENAAHVDAIIAVSAGLSRSDSPDRFTAPVAAGPEPLGTQSSSEARIASDALRPLTAVVRTARMAAVTAILHSAWGD
;
A
#
# COMPACT_ATOMS: atom_id res chain seq x y z
N MET A 1 -5.20 -2.26 4.20
CA MET A 1 -5.75 -3.19 3.17
C MET A 1 -5.31 -2.82 1.76
N TRP A 2 -5.73 -1.66 1.28
CA TRP A 2 -5.38 -1.10 -0.02
C TRP A 2 -4.45 0.09 0.14
N CYS A 3 -3.62 0.31 -0.87
CA CYS A 3 -2.82 1.52 -0.99
C CYS A 3 -2.65 1.82 -2.48
N PRO A 4 -2.35 3.08 -2.85
CA PRO A 4 -2.10 3.48 -4.22
C PRO A 4 -1.19 2.50 -4.99
N SER A 5 -0.09 2.04 -4.38
CA SER A 5 0.87 1.14 -5.02
C SER A 5 0.26 -0.21 -5.40
N VAL A 6 -0.64 -0.75 -4.57
CA VAL A 6 -1.37 -2.00 -4.87
C VAL A 6 -2.35 -1.76 -6.02
N SER A 7 -3.15 -0.69 -5.97
CA SER A 7 -4.10 -0.36 -7.03
C SER A 7 -3.39 -0.15 -8.38
N LEU A 8 -2.33 0.68 -8.40
CA LEU A 8 -1.53 0.90 -9.60
C LEU A 8 -0.96 -0.41 -10.13
N SER A 9 -0.33 -1.21 -9.27
CA SER A 9 0.35 -2.42 -9.72
C SER A 9 -0.61 -3.46 -10.28
N LEU A 10 -1.74 -3.72 -9.60
CA LEU A 10 -2.71 -4.71 -10.05
C LEU A 10 -3.31 -4.34 -11.39
N TRP A 11 -3.78 -3.09 -11.53
CA TRP A 11 -4.46 -2.64 -12.75
C TRP A 11 -3.49 -2.38 -13.90
N ALA A 12 -2.31 -1.80 -13.64
CA ALA A 12 -1.29 -1.65 -14.67
C ALA A 12 -0.85 -3.02 -15.19
N ASN A 13 -0.58 -3.98 -14.31
CA ASN A 13 -0.21 -5.33 -14.72
C ASN A 13 -1.31 -6.03 -15.53
N ALA A 14 -2.59 -5.89 -15.12
CA ALA A 14 -3.73 -6.40 -15.87
C ALA A 14 -3.81 -5.80 -17.29
N TRP A 15 -3.68 -4.48 -17.39
CA TRP A 15 -3.70 -3.75 -18.64
C TRP A 15 -2.55 -4.17 -19.56
N LEU A 16 -1.34 -4.28 -19.01
CA LEU A 16 -0.14 -4.67 -19.76
C LEU A 16 -0.17 -6.13 -20.20
N ALA A 17 -0.88 -6.99 -19.46
CA ALA A 17 -1.19 -8.37 -19.85
C ALA A 17 -2.38 -8.48 -20.84
N GLY A 18 -3.03 -7.36 -21.19
CA GLY A 18 -4.19 -7.33 -22.09
C GLY A 18 -5.49 -7.86 -21.47
N LYS A 19 -5.57 -7.93 -20.13
CA LYS A 19 -6.75 -8.36 -19.37
C LYS A 19 -7.62 -7.19 -18.89
N ALA A 20 -7.18 -5.94 -19.10
CA ALA A 20 -7.90 -4.71 -18.75
C ALA A 20 -7.60 -3.59 -19.77
N ALA A 21 -8.46 -2.58 -19.83
CA ALA A 21 -8.23 -1.36 -20.59
C ALA A 21 -7.31 -0.40 -19.82
N PRO A 22 -6.63 0.55 -20.51
CA PRO A 22 -5.89 1.61 -19.83
C PRO A 22 -6.79 2.46 -18.91
N ASP A 23 -8.05 2.66 -19.30
CA ASP A 23 -9.02 3.44 -18.52
C ASP A 23 -9.33 2.78 -17.17
N ASP A 24 -9.31 1.44 -17.08
CA ASP A 24 -9.52 0.72 -15.82
C ASP A 24 -8.41 1.05 -14.80
N VAL A 25 -7.19 1.32 -15.26
CA VAL A 25 -6.08 1.79 -14.40
C VAL A 25 -6.40 3.15 -13.83
N LEU A 26 -6.94 4.05 -14.66
CA LEU A 26 -7.22 5.43 -14.26
C LEU A 26 -8.41 5.50 -13.32
N ASP A 27 -9.45 4.73 -13.59
CA ASP A 27 -10.58 4.59 -12.70
C ASP A 27 -10.18 3.99 -11.34
N ALA A 28 -9.24 3.05 -11.32
CA ALA A 28 -8.77 2.48 -10.06
C ALA A 28 -7.96 3.49 -9.24
N LEU A 29 -7.23 4.39 -9.90
CA LEU A 29 -6.48 5.46 -9.25
C LEU A 29 -7.36 6.65 -8.82
N SER A 30 -8.46 6.92 -9.52
CA SER A 30 -9.35 8.05 -9.20
C SER A 30 -10.05 7.91 -7.85
N VAL A 31 -10.13 6.68 -7.30
CA VAL A 31 -10.56 6.41 -5.93
C VAL A 31 -9.61 7.03 -4.89
N TRP A 32 -8.32 7.18 -5.23
CA TRP A 32 -7.29 7.72 -4.32
C TRP A 32 -7.17 9.23 -4.40
N ALA A 33 -7.13 9.80 -5.60
CA ALA A 33 -7.08 11.25 -5.80
C ALA A 33 -7.64 11.62 -7.18
N PRO A 34 -8.29 12.80 -7.31
CA PRO A 34 -8.93 13.20 -8.55
C PRO A 34 -7.93 13.47 -9.69
N LYS A 35 -6.70 13.89 -9.35
CA LYS A 35 -5.61 14.14 -10.30
C LYS A 35 -4.46 13.19 -10.04
N GLN A 36 -3.85 12.68 -11.11
CA GLN A 36 -2.68 11.81 -11.07
C GLN A 36 -1.56 12.46 -11.88
N SER A 37 -0.36 12.52 -11.30
CA SER A 37 0.82 13.02 -11.99
C SER A 37 2.01 12.10 -11.80
N VAL A 38 3.02 12.25 -12.65
CA VAL A 38 4.27 11.48 -12.58
C VAL A 38 5.44 12.42 -12.83
N THR A 39 6.52 12.22 -12.09
CA THR A 39 7.75 12.99 -12.22
C THR A 39 8.98 12.10 -12.04
N ALA A 40 10.09 12.46 -12.66
CA ALA A 40 11.36 11.76 -12.46
C ALA A 40 12.11 12.40 -11.29
N TYR A 41 12.72 11.57 -10.43
CA TYR A 41 13.62 12.03 -9.38
C TYR A 41 15.01 12.38 -9.91
N ASP A 42 15.46 11.66 -10.94
CA ASP A 42 16.79 11.80 -11.51
C ASP A 42 16.79 11.58 -13.03
N ALA A 43 17.86 12.05 -13.69
CA ALA A 43 17.99 11.97 -15.14
C ALA A 43 18.05 10.53 -15.70
N VAL A 44 18.50 9.55 -14.91
CA VAL A 44 18.58 8.15 -15.32
C VAL A 44 17.16 7.54 -15.31
N ALA A 45 16.38 7.82 -14.27
CA ALA A 45 14.96 7.46 -14.19
C ALA A 45 14.19 8.04 -15.38
N ALA A 46 14.39 9.32 -15.67
CA ALA A 46 13.79 10.00 -16.82
C ALA A 46 14.16 9.31 -18.14
N GLY A 47 15.44 8.94 -18.32
CA GLY A 47 15.91 8.21 -19.50
C GLY A 47 15.28 6.82 -19.66
N HIS A 48 15.05 6.10 -18.55
CA HIS A 48 14.42 4.77 -18.58
C HIS A 48 12.91 4.83 -18.87
N THR A 49 12.24 5.92 -18.50
CA THR A 49 10.78 6.02 -18.57
C THR A 49 10.25 7.00 -19.61
N GLY A 50 11.12 7.81 -20.22
CA GLY A 50 10.73 8.85 -21.18
C GLY A 50 10.10 10.08 -20.53
N LEU A 51 10.29 10.27 -19.22
CA LEU A 51 9.81 11.45 -18.50
C LEU A 51 10.62 12.71 -18.87
N PRO A 52 9.99 13.90 -18.84
CA PRO A 52 10.71 15.16 -19.03
C PRO A 52 11.69 15.41 -17.86
N TRP A 53 12.86 15.98 -18.18
CA TRP A 53 13.89 16.38 -17.22
C TRP A 53 14.74 17.51 -17.84
N PRO A 54 15.22 18.53 -17.10
CA PRO A 54 15.06 18.75 -15.66
C PRO A 54 13.82 19.58 -15.29
N ASP A 55 12.97 19.92 -16.27
CA ASP A 55 11.74 20.67 -16.00
C ASP A 55 10.78 19.76 -15.22
N VAL A 56 10.83 19.85 -13.89
CA VAL A 56 10.01 19.10 -12.92
C VAL A 56 8.58 19.63 -12.94
N HIS A 57 7.90 19.48 -14.07
CA HIS A 57 6.47 19.65 -14.15
C HIS A 57 5.83 18.29 -14.05
N ASP A 58 4.98 18.13 -13.04
CA ASP A 58 4.12 16.98 -12.84
C ASP A 58 3.37 16.65 -14.12
N ALA A 59 3.80 15.57 -14.78
CA ALA A 59 3.23 15.17 -16.05
C ALA A 59 1.94 14.38 -15.78
N GLY A 60 0.85 14.75 -16.45
CA GLY A 60 -0.47 14.19 -16.15
C GLY A 60 -0.61 12.68 -16.43
N THR A 61 -1.80 12.17 -16.13
CA THR A 61 -2.19 10.75 -16.17
C THR A 61 -1.77 9.96 -17.43
N VAL A 62 -1.81 10.57 -18.62
CA VAL A 62 -1.38 9.92 -19.88
C VAL A 62 0.11 9.59 -19.84
N THR A 63 0.93 10.48 -19.28
CA THR A 63 2.37 10.28 -19.14
C THR A 63 2.69 9.19 -18.13
N LEU A 64 1.87 9.02 -17.07
CA LEU A 64 1.99 7.89 -16.15
C LEU A 64 1.84 6.55 -16.88
N LEU A 65 0.82 6.41 -17.72
CA LEU A 65 0.63 5.19 -18.54
C LEU A 65 1.80 4.94 -19.51
N GLN A 66 2.34 6.00 -20.11
CA GLN A 66 3.53 5.91 -20.98
C GLN A 66 4.78 5.49 -20.20
N THR A 67 4.98 6.07 -19.01
CA THR A 67 6.08 5.76 -18.07
C THR A 67 6.06 4.28 -17.70
N LEU A 68 4.91 3.74 -17.30
CA LEU A 68 4.76 2.32 -16.95
C LEU A 68 5.11 1.41 -18.13
N ARG A 69 4.63 1.75 -19.32
CA ARG A 69 4.94 0.99 -20.54
C ARG A 69 6.42 1.06 -20.91
N ALA A 70 7.04 2.22 -20.77
CA ALA A 70 8.47 2.42 -21.04
C ALA A 70 9.34 1.65 -20.05
N ALA A 71 9.05 1.74 -18.76
CA ALA A 71 9.77 1.06 -17.69
C ALA A 71 9.74 -0.48 -17.83
N ILE A 72 8.61 -1.04 -18.25
CA ILE A 72 8.49 -2.48 -18.52
C ILE A 72 9.23 -2.87 -19.81
N GLY A 73 9.34 -1.96 -20.77
CA GLY A 73 9.92 -2.23 -22.08
C GLY A 73 8.99 -3.03 -22.99
N ARG A 74 9.44 -3.23 -24.24
CA ARG A 74 8.60 -3.85 -25.28
C ARG A 74 8.61 -5.38 -25.13
N PRO A 75 7.44 -6.05 -24.99
CA PRO A 75 7.38 -7.50 -25.07
C PRO A 75 7.86 -7.94 -26.45
N THR A 76 8.82 -8.86 -26.51
CA THR A 76 9.10 -9.57 -27.78
C THR A 76 8.02 -10.63 -27.95
N SER A 77 7.48 -10.81 -29.15
CA SER A 77 6.35 -11.71 -29.42
C SER A 77 6.66 -13.22 -29.33
N THR A 78 7.61 -13.63 -28.49
CA THR A 78 7.95 -15.04 -28.28
C THR A 78 7.24 -15.59 -27.04
N PRO A 79 6.80 -16.86 -27.02
CA PRO A 79 6.10 -17.46 -25.86
C PRO A 79 6.89 -17.37 -24.55
N ASP A 80 8.22 -17.57 -24.61
CA ASP A 80 9.12 -17.38 -23.46
C ASP A 80 9.09 -15.94 -22.91
N ALA A 81 8.81 -14.94 -23.76
CA ALA A 81 8.76 -13.55 -23.32
C ALA A 81 7.57 -13.25 -22.42
N ILE A 82 6.43 -13.92 -22.62
CA ILE A 82 5.21 -13.69 -21.85
C ILE A 82 5.39 -14.25 -20.43
N SER A 83 5.99 -15.43 -20.30
CA SER A 83 6.33 -15.99 -18.98
C SER A 83 7.37 -15.16 -18.22
N LEU A 84 8.29 -14.50 -18.94
CA LEU A 84 9.27 -13.59 -18.36
C LEU A 84 8.69 -12.24 -17.93
N MET A 85 7.45 -11.91 -18.30
CA MET A 85 6.78 -10.70 -17.78
C MET A 85 6.24 -10.90 -16.36
N ARG A 86 6.11 -12.16 -15.89
CA ARG A 86 5.79 -12.44 -14.49
C ARG A 86 6.86 -11.84 -13.57
N GLY A 87 6.42 -11.11 -12.55
CA GLY A 87 7.31 -10.48 -11.58
C GLY A 87 8.00 -9.21 -12.10
N THR A 88 7.54 -8.62 -13.22
CA THR A 88 8.09 -7.34 -13.69
C THR A 88 7.63 -6.17 -12.82
N ILE A 89 6.34 -6.14 -12.47
CA ILE A 89 5.78 -5.17 -11.53
C ILE A 89 5.71 -5.84 -10.16
N ASN A 90 6.24 -5.18 -9.15
CA ASN A 90 6.25 -5.67 -7.78
C ASN A 90 5.86 -4.55 -6.83
N VAL A 91 5.13 -4.89 -5.77
CA VAL A 91 4.82 -3.97 -4.68
C VAL A 91 5.79 -4.23 -3.54
N VAL A 92 6.15 -3.20 -2.79
CA VAL A 92 6.81 -3.33 -1.48
C VAL A 92 6.08 -2.45 -0.47
N LEU A 93 5.92 -2.96 0.75
CA LEU A 93 5.26 -2.26 1.87
C LEU A 93 6.26 -2.12 3.03
N PRO A 94 7.28 -1.26 2.90
CA PRO A 94 8.32 -1.13 3.91
C PRO A 94 7.76 -0.57 5.22
N VAL A 95 8.34 -1.03 6.34
CA VAL A 95 8.08 -0.45 7.68
C VAL A 95 9.39 -0.30 8.44
N PRO A 96 9.48 0.57 9.46
CA PRO A 96 10.66 0.64 10.31
C PRO A 96 11.04 -0.74 10.86
N GLY A 97 12.28 -1.17 10.60
CA GLY A 97 12.81 -2.48 11.01
C GLY A 97 12.63 -3.60 9.98
N ASP A 98 11.82 -3.42 8.94
CA ASP A 98 11.72 -4.37 7.83
C ASP A 98 11.52 -3.63 6.48
N VAL A 99 12.66 -3.39 5.84
CA VAL A 99 12.83 -2.69 4.56
C VAL A 99 13.18 -3.65 3.42
N ARG A 100 12.87 -4.94 3.57
CA ARG A 100 13.15 -5.95 2.55
C ARG A 100 12.55 -5.54 1.20
N GLY A 101 13.34 -5.70 0.14
CA GLY A 101 12.99 -5.28 -1.22
C GLY A 101 13.40 -3.86 -1.60
N LEU A 102 13.83 -3.02 -0.65
CA LEU A 102 14.43 -1.71 -0.94
C LEU A 102 15.95 -1.81 -1.09
N THR A 103 16.53 -0.91 -1.88
CA THR A 103 17.99 -0.83 -2.04
C THR A 103 18.60 0.10 -0.98
N PRO A 104 19.46 -0.40 -0.07
CA PRO A 104 19.97 0.40 1.04
C PRO A 104 20.76 1.64 0.61
N GLY A 105 20.60 2.74 1.35
CA GLY A 105 21.32 3.99 1.16
C GLY A 105 20.77 4.88 0.04
N THR A 106 19.75 4.44 -0.69
CA THR A 106 19.16 5.20 -1.81
C THR A 106 18.13 6.23 -1.33
N GLN A 107 17.86 7.25 -2.14
CA GLN A 107 16.72 8.14 -1.87
C GLN A 107 15.40 7.36 -1.98
N PHE A 108 15.28 6.46 -2.96
CA PHE A 108 14.14 5.58 -3.10
C PHE A 108 13.80 4.84 -1.80
N GLU A 109 14.80 4.30 -1.09
CA GLU A 109 14.58 3.64 0.20
C GLU A 109 13.96 4.59 1.23
N ARG A 110 14.49 5.81 1.36
CA ARG A 110 14.01 6.79 2.33
C ARG A 110 12.57 7.20 2.05
N ASP A 111 12.27 7.51 0.80
CA ASP A 111 10.95 8.00 0.41
C ASP A 111 9.92 6.88 0.41
N ALA A 112 10.29 5.66 -0.03
CA ALA A 112 9.42 4.49 0.09
C ALA A 112 9.13 4.14 1.56
N LEU A 113 10.12 4.26 2.46
CA LEU A 113 9.91 4.04 3.89
C LEU A 113 9.03 5.12 4.53
N ALA A 114 9.16 6.38 4.09
CA ALA A 114 8.32 7.48 4.54
C ALA A 114 6.86 7.31 4.08
N ALA A 115 6.65 6.91 2.82
CA ALA A 115 5.32 6.59 2.29
C ALA A 115 4.75 5.28 2.85
N GLY A 116 5.60 4.35 3.28
CA GLY A 116 5.20 3.00 3.71
C GLY A 116 4.82 2.08 2.55
N GLU A 117 5.02 2.52 1.30
CA GLU A 117 4.69 1.80 0.08
C GLU A 117 5.59 2.24 -1.08
N ALA A 118 5.83 1.32 -2.00
CA ALA A 118 6.38 1.64 -3.32
C ALA A 118 6.06 0.54 -4.34
N VAL A 119 6.21 0.89 -5.62
CA VAL A 119 6.21 -0.04 -6.75
C VAL A 119 7.63 -0.16 -7.29
N ILE A 120 8.04 -1.38 -7.61
CA ILE A 120 9.30 -1.67 -8.30
C ILE A 120 8.97 -2.28 -9.64
N ILE A 121 9.47 -1.65 -10.70
CA ILE A 121 9.40 -2.18 -12.07
C ILE A 121 10.80 -2.63 -12.46
N ALA A 122 10.97 -3.94 -12.61
CA ALA A 122 12.24 -4.55 -12.96
C ALA A 122 12.01 -5.57 -14.08
N ASN A 123 12.36 -5.20 -15.32
CA ASN A 123 12.32 -6.15 -16.43
C ASN A 123 13.51 -7.12 -16.31
N PRO A 124 13.29 -8.45 -16.23
CA PRO A 124 14.38 -9.43 -16.13
C PRO A 124 15.38 -9.38 -17.29
N ARG A 125 14.98 -8.85 -18.45
CA ARG A 125 15.83 -8.69 -19.64
C ARG A 125 16.63 -7.41 -19.65
N ASN A 126 16.24 -6.43 -18.86
CA ASN A 126 16.97 -5.18 -18.71
C ASN A 126 17.00 -4.74 -17.23
N PRO A 127 17.67 -5.51 -16.36
CA PRO A 127 17.68 -5.24 -14.93
C PRO A 127 18.37 -3.91 -14.57
N ALA A 128 19.21 -3.38 -15.46
CA ALA A 128 19.85 -2.08 -15.31
C ALA A 128 18.89 -0.90 -15.51
N ALA A 129 17.74 -1.13 -16.14
CA ALA A 129 16.69 -0.13 -16.32
C ALA A 129 15.59 -0.19 -15.25
N ALA A 130 15.84 -0.89 -14.14
CA ALA A 130 14.88 -0.99 -13.06
C ALA A 130 14.58 0.39 -12.45
N VAL A 131 13.31 0.63 -12.16
CA VAL A 131 12.83 1.88 -11.55
C VAL A 131 11.94 1.60 -10.37
N GLY A 132 11.98 2.50 -9.40
CA GLY A 132 11.07 2.54 -8.25
C GLY A 132 10.08 3.69 -8.40
N LEU A 133 8.83 3.50 -7.98
CA LEU A 133 7.82 4.54 -7.93
C LEU A 133 7.32 4.68 -6.50
N VAL A 134 7.29 5.90 -5.98
CA VAL A 134 6.76 6.23 -4.65
C VAL A 134 5.57 7.19 -4.83
N PRO A 135 4.39 6.88 -4.27
CA PRO A 135 3.25 7.79 -4.28
C PRO A 135 3.38 8.86 -3.20
N GLU A 136 2.97 10.08 -3.52
CA GLU A 136 2.86 11.21 -2.59
C GLU A 136 1.53 11.93 -2.79
N PHE A 137 0.76 12.10 -1.71
CA PHE A 137 -0.49 12.83 -1.73
C PHE A 137 -0.23 14.33 -1.64
N SER A 138 -0.87 15.09 -2.53
CA SER A 138 -0.88 16.55 -2.47
C SER A 138 -2.24 17.04 -1.95
N TYR A 139 -2.19 18.06 -1.11
CA TYR A 139 -3.36 18.68 -0.50
C TYR A 139 -3.39 20.14 -0.93
N GLU A 140 -4.52 20.58 -1.46
CA GLU A 140 -4.77 21.99 -1.74
C GLU A 140 -5.25 22.64 -0.44
N ASP A 141 -4.55 23.70 -0.06
CA ASP A 141 -4.95 24.57 1.02
C ASP A 141 -6.08 25.47 0.53
N ASP A 142 -7.22 25.50 1.22
CA ASP A 142 -8.30 26.44 0.90
C ASP A 142 -7.86 27.85 1.33
N GLU A 143 -7.22 28.57 0.41
CA GLU A 143 -6.72 29.95 0.61
C GLU A 143 -7.88 30.96 0.75
N ASP A 144 -9.09 30.61 0.29
CA ASP A 144 -10.29 31.44 0.34
C ASP A 144 -11.16 31.17 1.59
N ALA A 145 -10.80 30.19 2.43
CA ALA A 145 -11.50 29.90 3.67
C ALA A 145 -11.31 31.04 4.71
N PRO A 146 -12.39 31.55 5.33
CA PRO A 146 -12.27 32.59 6.36
C PRO A 146 -11.42 32.10 7.54
N ASP A 147 -10.51 32.95 8.02
CA ASP A 147 -9.54 32.69 9.13
C ASP A 147 -10.17 32.17 10.45
N ASP A 148 -11.50 32.16 10.58
CA ASP A 148 -12.25 31.76 11.79
C ASP A 148 -12.55 30.25 11.87
N TYR A 149 -12.26 29.48 10.82
CA TYR A 149 -12.25 28.02 10.94
C TYR A 149 -10.92 27.58 11.56
N GLU A 150 -10.92 27.28 12.86
CA GLU A 150 -9.84 26.55 13.58
C GLU A 150 -9.50 25.18 12.94
N THR A 151 -10.19 24.80 11.86
CA THR A 151 -10.00 23.58 11.09
C THR A 151 -9.95 23.91 9.60
N ARG A 152 -8.85 24.51 9.11
CA ARG A 152 -8.49 24.41 7.69
C ARG A 152 -8.30 22.93 7.34
N LEU A 153 -9.31 22.31 6.74
CA LEU A 153 -9.19 20.96 6.21
C LEU A 153 -8.55 21.09 4.82
N ALA A 154 -7.26 20.79 4.72
CA ALA A 154 -6.60 20.72 3.41
C ALA A 154 -7.27 19.60 2.59
N GLU A 155 -7.82 19.94 1.43
CA GLU A 155 -8.55 18.98 0.59
C GLU A 155 -7.56 18.19 -0.26
N LEU A 156 -7.73 16.86 -0.30
CA LEU A 156 -6.87 16.01 -1.11
C LEU A 156 -7.10 16.28 -2.60
N CYS A 157 -6.07 16.80 -3.29
CA CYS A 157 -6.22 17.31 -4.65
C CYS A 157 -5.51 16.46 -5.71
N ALA A 158 -4.41 15.79 -5.38
CA ALA A 158 -3.63 15.02 -6.34
C ALA A 158 -2.82 13.90 -5.69
N LEU A 159 -2.40 12.94 -6.52
CA LEU A 159 -1.45 11.90 -6.19
C LEU A 159 -0.31 11.94 -7.21
N THR A 160 0.89 12.25 -6.74
CA THR A 160 2.10 12.36 -7.55
C THR A 160 2.93 11.08 -7.41
N TRP A 161 3.39 10.55 -8.52
CA TRP A 161 4.26 9.38 -8.59
C TRP A 161 5.69 9.81 -8.90
N THR A 162 6.58 9.74 -7.91
CA THR A 162 7.99 10.05 -8.11
C THR A 162 8.75 8.80 -8.54
N VAL A 163 9.44 8.87 -9.68
CA VAL A 163 10.15 7.75 -10.30
C VAL A 163 11.64 7.86 -10.07
N TYR A 164 12.24 6.82 -9.49
CA TYR A 164 13.65 6.74 -9.13
C TYR A 164 14.36 5.70 -9.98
N SER A 165 15.60 5.97 -10.37
CA SER A 165 16.46 4.93 -10.93
C SER A 165 16.93 4.00 -9.81
N LEU A 166 16.91 2.70 -10.07
CA LEU A 166 17.46 1.71 -9.15
C LEU A 166 18.84 1.27 -9.65
N PRO A 167 19.86 1.15 -8.77
CA PRO A 167 21.19 0.75 -9.18
C PRO A 167 21.25 -0.70 -9.68
N ALA A 168 20.31 -1.53 -9.23
CA ALA A 168 20.07 -2.89 -9.71
C ALA A 168 18.62 -3.30 -9.41
N ALA A 169 18.12 -4.30 -10.13
CA ALA A 169 16.86 -4.95 -9.78
C ALA A 169 16.98 -5.61 -8.37
N PRO A 170 16.13 -5.25 -7.40
CA PRO A 170 16.18 -5.84 -6.07
C PRO A 170 15.72 -7.29 -6.09
N VAL A 171 16.33 -8.11 -5.24
CA VAL A 171 15.84 -9.47 -4.97
C VAL A 171 14.67 -9.37 -4.01
N LEU A 172 13.50 -9.81 -4.46
CA LEU A 172 12.28 -9.78 -3.68
C LEU A 172 11.99 -11.16 -3.11
N ASP A 173 11.63 -11.20 -1.83
CA ASP A 173 11.23 -12.44 -1.18
C ASP A 173 9.90 -12.91 -1.77
N HIS A 174 9.90 -14.12 -2.31
CA HIS A 174 8.67 -14.75 -2.77
C HIS A 174 8.04 -15.55 -1.63
N HIS A 175 6.82 -15.17 -1.27
CA HIS A 175 6.00 -15.91 -0.31
C HIS A 175 4.92 -16.69 -1.04
N GLU A 176 4.94 -18.00 -0.89
CA GLU A 176 3.86 -18.84 -1.41
C GLU A 176 2.54 -18.49 -0.70
N LEU A 177 1.47 -18.33 -1.49
CA LEU A 177 0.16 -17.96 -0.98
C LEU A 177 -0.35 -18.93 0.10
N GLY A 178 -0.07 -20.22 -0.07
CA GLY A 178 -0.50 -21.26 0.89
C GLY A 178 0.19 -21.13 2.25
N ASP A 179 1.50 -20.94 2.26
CA ASP A 179 2.28 -20.76 3.48
C ASP A 179 1.92 -19.47 4.19
N ALA A 180 1.71 -18.38 3.44
CA ALA A 180 1.28 -17.10 3.99
C ALA A 180 -0.14 -17.19 4.60
N GLU A 181 -1.07 -17.88 3.93
CA GLU A 181 -2.42 -18.15 4.45
C GLU A 181 -2.39 -18.97 5.74
N TYR A 182 -1.58 -20.05 5.75
CA TYR A 182 -1.41 -20.88 6.94
C TYR A 182 -0.82 -20.09 8.11
N THR A 183 0.26 -19.35 7.85
CA THR A 183 0.95 -18.53 8.84
C THR A 183 0.02 -17.46 9.41
N LEU A 184 -0.79 -16.81 8.58
CA LEU A 184 -1.82 -15.87 9.02
C LEU A 184 -2.83 -16.53 9.97
N ARG A 185 -3.40 -17.68 9.59
CA ARG A 185 -4.37 -18.38 10.46
C ARG A 185 -3.75 -18.84 11.78
N SER A 186 -2.49 -19.29 11.74
CA SER A 186 -1.74 -19.70 12.93
C SER A 186 -1.46 -18.51 13.85
N ALA A 187 -1.01 -17.39 13.29
CA ALA A 187 -0.71 -16.17 14.05
C ALA A 187 -1.97 -15.57 14.69
N VAL A 188 -3.10 -15.52 13.97
CA VAL A 188 -4.39 -15.07 14.52
C VAL A 188 -4.82 -15.95 15.69
N ARG A 189 -4.70 -17.27 15.57
CA ARG A 189 -5.01 -18.19 16.67
C ARG A 189 -4.11 -17.94 17.88
N SER A 190 -2.79 -17.85 17.67
CA SER A 190 -1.84 -17.58 18.74
C SER A 190 -2.09 -16.24 19.44
N ALA A 191 -2.46 -15.20 18.69
CA ALA A 191 -2.79 -13.89 19.25
C ALA A 191 -4.08 -13.96 20.09
N ALA A 192 -5.11 -14.67 19.61
CA ALA A 192 -6.35 -14.87 20.37
C ALA A 192 -6.11 -15.67 21.68
N ASP A 193 -5.28 -16.72 21.63
CA ASP A 193 -4.90 -17.50 22.81
C ASP A 193 -4.14 -16.63 23.82
N ALA A 194 -3.20 -15.80 23.36
CA ALA A 194 -2.44 -14.88 24.21
C ALA A 194 -3.36 -13.84 24.88
N LEU A 195 -4.25 -13.20 24.12
CA LEU A 195 -5.22 -12.23 24.65
C LEU A 195 -6.20 -12.88 25.64
N GLY A 196 -6.62 -14.12 25.38
CA GLY A 196 -7.46 -14.91 26.29
C GLY A 196 -6.75 -15.22 27.61
N ALA A 197 -5.46 -15.57 27.57
CA ALA A 197 -4.66 -15.85 28.76
C ALA A 197 -4.44 -14.61 29.64
N ILE A 198 -4.39 -13.41 29.04
CA ILE A 198 -4.23 -12.13 29.77
C ILE A 198 -5.54 -11.73 30.49
N GLY A 199 -6.69 -12.33 30.14
CA GLY A 199 -7.96 -12.07 30.81
C GLY A 199 -8.62 -10.73 30.45
N LEU A 200 -8.20 -10.10 29.33
CA LEU A 200 -8.72 -8.82 28.84
C LEU A 200 -10.20 -8.85 28.37
N GLY A 201 -10.86 -10.00 28.46
CA GLY A 201 -12.23 -10.21 27.98
C GLY A 201 -13.34 -9.49 28.77
N ALA A 202 -13.02 -8.78 29.85
CA ALA A 202 -14.02 -8.12 30.71
C ALA A 202 -13.78 -6.62 30.98
N ALA A 203 -12.64 -6.05 30.56
CA ALA A 203 -12.27 -4.65 30.86
C ALA A 203 -12.49 -3.67 29.69
N ALA A 204 -12.90 -4.15 28.52
CA ALA A 204 -13.10 -3.33 27.31
C ALA A 204 -14.54 -2.76 27.19
N SER A 205 -15.19 -2.40 28.31
CA SER A 205 -16.59 -1.96 28.31
C SER A 205 -16.81 -0.46 28.03
N ASP A 206 -15.78 0.26 27.58
CA ASP A 206 -15.85 1.71 27.35
C ASP A 206 -15.67 2.07 25.87
N VAL A 207 -16.21 1.22 24.97
CA VAL A 207 -16.23 1.46 23.53
C VAL A 207 -17.65 1.24 23.03
N ASP A 208 -18.26 2.28 22.48
CA ASP A 208 -19.68 2.25 22.07
C ASP A 208 -19.97 1.18 21.00
N ASP A 209 -19.04 0.92 20.06
CA ASP A 209 -19.12 -0.21 19.12
C ASP A 209 -17.80 -0.49 18.35
N PRO A 210 -16.88 -1.34 18.84
CA PRO A 210 -15.64 -1.66 18.12
C PRO A 210 -15.90 -2.46 16.83
N ARG A 211 -17.01 -3.20 16.74
CA ARG A 211 -17.34 -3.98 15.54
C ARG A 211 -17.83 -3.07 14.42
N GLY A 212 -18.62 -2.05 14.75
CA GLY A 212 -19.04 -1.00 13.82
C GLY A 212 -17.86 -0.26 13.20
N LEU A 213 -16.84 0.10 14.00
CA LEU A 213 -15.61 0.72 13.50
C LEU A 213 -14.83 -0.19 12.53
N VAL A 214 -14.73 -1.49 12.84
CA VAL A 214 -14.09 -2.46 11.93
C VAL A 214 -14.86 -2.56 10.61
N GLU A 215 -16.20 -2.65 10.66
CA GLU A 215 -17.00 -2.71 9.43
C GLU A 215 -16.87 -1.42 8.62
N GLN A 216 -16.81 -0.25 9.26
CA GLN A 216 -16.59 1.03 8.58
C GLN A 216 -15.24 1.07 7.83
N LEU A 217 -14.16 0.56 8.46
CA LEU A 217 -12.86 0.43 7.80
C LEU A 217 -12.86 -0.58 6.66
N LEU A 218 -13.66 -1.65 6.77
CA LEU A 218 -13.79 -2.63 5.70
C LEU A 218 -14.62 -2.08 4.53
N GLU A 219 -15.66 -1.30 4.80
CA GLU A 219 -16.53 -0.73 3.77
C GLU A 219 -15.78 0.29 2.91
N SER A 220 -14.93 1.13 3.49
CA SER A 220 -14.06 2.03 2.71
C SER A 220 -13.15 1.25 1.76
N ALA A 221 -12.63 0.11 2.21
CA ALA A 221 -11.78 -0.75 1.41
C ALA A 221 -12.53 -1.47 0.25
N ARG A 222 -13.85 -1.66 0.35
CA ARG A 222 -14.67 -2.27 -0.73
C ARG A 222 -14.81 -1.36 -1.96
N GLN A 223 -14.49 -0.07 -1.83
CA GLN A 223 -14.50 0.88 -2.95
C GLN A 223 -13.43 0.55 -4.00
N HIS A 224 -12.36 -0.16 -3.61
CA HIS A 224 -11.30 -0.53 -4.51
C HIS A 224 -11.67 -1.78 -5.32
N ARG A 225 -11.86 -1.59 -6.62
CA ARG A 225 -12.10 -2.69 -7.57
C ARG A 225 -10.85 -3.54 -7.76
N ILE A 226 -11.08 -4.80 -8.14
CA ILE A 226 -10.06 -5.81 -8.38
C ILE A 226 -10.19 -6.30 -9.83
N PRO A 227 -9.09 -6.55 -10.55
CA PRO A 227 -9.16 -7.16 -11.89
C PRO A 227 -9.82 -8.55 -11.91
N ASP A 228 -10.59 -8.85 -12.96
CA ASP A 228 -11.39 -10.08 -13.11
C ASP A 228 -10.58 -11.38 -13.09
N HIS A 229 -9.31 -11.33 -13.48
CA HIS A 229 -8.41 -12.48 -13.53
C HIS A 229 -7.84 -12.86 -12.14
N ALA A 230 -8.23 -12.14 -11.08
CA ALA A 230 -7.73 -12.38 -9.74
C ALA A 230 -8.23 -13.74 -9.19
N PRO A 231 -7.33 -14.62 -8.70
CA PRO A 231 -7.74 -15.93 -8.20
C PRO A 231 -8.56 -15.80 -6.92
N THR A 232 -9.70 -16.50 -6.83
CA THR A 232 -10.60 -16.45 -5.65
C THR A 232 -9.88 -16.74 -4.34
N ARG A 233 -8.87 -17.63 -4.36
CA ARG A 233 -8.05 -17.93 -3.18
C ARG A 233 -7.24 -16.72 -2.71
N ALA A 234 -6.63 -15.98 -3.64
CA ALA A 234 -5.86 -14.79 -3.30
C ALA A 234 -6.76 -13.69 -2.73
N LEU A 235 -7.95 -13.50 -3.31
CA LEU A 235 -8.96 -12.56 -2.80
C LEU A 235 -9.36 -12.87 -1.37
N ARG A 236 -9.69 -14.13 -1.09
CA ARG A 236 -10.03 -14.57 0.26
C ARG A 236 -8.90 -14.31 1.26
N VAL A 237 -7.64 -14.51 0.87
CA VAL A 237 -6.48 -14.22 1.75
C VAL A 237 -6.34 -12.72 1.99
N LEU A 238 -6.51 -11.90 0.94
CA LEU A 238 -6.44 -10.43 1.04
C LEU A 238 -7.55 -9.87 1.94
N GLU A 239 -8.79 -10.34 1.76
CA GLU A 239 -9.95 -10.02 2.60
C GLU A 239 -9.72 -10.37 4.07
N ASN A 240 -9.29 -11.61 4.34
CA ASN A 240 -8.98 -12.06 5.70
C ASN A 240 -7.86 -11.24 6.33
N ALA A 241 -6.77 -11.00 5.59
CA ALA A 241 -5.62 -10.26 6.10
C ALA A 241 -6.05 -8.85 6.52
N ALA A 242 -6.96 -8.23 5.79
CA ALA A 242 -7.34 -6.87 6.12
C ALA A 242 -8.57 -6.71 7.02
N HIS A 243 -9.38 -7.75 7.20
CA HIS A 243 -10.21 -7.86 8.39
C HIS A 243 -9.32 -7.84 9.64
N VAL A 244 -8.24 -8.63 9.66
CA VAL A 244 -7.29 -8.64 10.79
C VAL A 244 -6.58 -7.28 10.93
N ASP A 245 -6.14 -6.66 9.84
CA ASP A 245 -5.56 -5.31 9.82
C ASP A 245 -6.51 -4.27 10.44
N ALA A 246 -7.80 -4.31 10.09
CA ALA A 246 -8.83 -3.43 10.64
C ALA A 246 -9.02 -3.64 12.16
N ILE A 247 -9.03 -4.89 12.64
CA ILE A 247 -9.07 -5.19 14.08
C ILE A 247 -7.85 -4.60 14.80
N ILE A 248 -6.65 -4.76 14.24
CA ILE A 248 -5.42 -4.21 14.82
C ILE A 248 -5.49 -2.68 14.84
N ALA A 249 -5.93 -2.05 13.76
CA ALA A 249 -6.04 -0.60 13.64
C ALA A 249 -7.03 -0.02 14.66
N VAL A 250 -8.23 -0.60 14.78
CA VAL A 250 -9.23 -0.21 15.79
C VAL A 250 -8.65 -0.40 17.19
N SER A 251 -8.04 -1.54 17.49
CA SER A 251 -7.42 -1.80 18.80
C SER A 251 -6.33 -0.78 19.15
N ALA A 252 -5.51 -0.38 18.18
CA ALA A 252 -4.45 0.62 18.36
C ALA A 252 -4.97 2.07 18.45
N GLY A 253 -6.11 2.38 17.82
CA GLY A 253 -6.82 3.65 17.94
C GLY A 253 -7.52 3.80 19.30
N LEU A 254 -8.14 2.72 19.78
CA LEU A 254 -8.74 2.63 21.12
C LEU A 254 -7.69 2.78 22.24
N SER A 255 -6.48 2.26 22.03
CA SER A 255 -5.35 2.45 22.96
C SER A 255 -4.84 3.91 23.01
N ARG A 256 -5.28 4.77 22.10
CA ARG A 256 -4.80 6.15 21.93
C ARG A 256 -5.88 7.23 22.19
N SER A 257 -7.14 6.88 22.41
CA SER A 257 -8.25 7.86 22.40
C SER A 257 -9.12 7.90 23.66
N ASP A 258 -9.18 9.09 24.26
CA ASP A 258 -10.27 9.67 25.08
C ASP A 258 -11.05 10.74 24.28
N SER A 259 -11.24 10.60 22.95
CA SER A 259 -12.09 11.53 22.19
C SER A 259 -12.69 10.96 20.89
N PRO A 260 -13.99 11.14 20.63
CA PRO A 260 -14.71 10.42 19.56
C PRO A 260 -14.50 10.91 18.11
N ASP A 261 -13.89 12.07 17.86
CA ASP A 261 -13.94 12.73 16.53
C ASP A 261 -12.66 12.69 15.66
N ARG A 262 -11.75 11.71 15.86
CA ARG A 262 -10.43 11.74 15.19
C ARG A 262 -10.27 10.92 13.90
N PHE A 263 -11.30 10.24 13.42
CA PHE A 263 -11.18 9.41 12.21
C PHE A 263 -11.13 10.21 10.89
N THR A 264 -11.16 11.55 10.94
CA THR A 264 -11.27 12.44 9.75
C THR A 264 -10.19 13.53 9.63
N ALA A 265 -9.17 13.61 10.50
CA ALA A 265 -8.17 14.69 10.46
C ALA A 265 -6.71 14.20 10.28
N PRO A 266 -5.84 14.93 9.54
CA PRO A 266 -4.42 14.62 9.46
C PRO A 266 -3.72 14.91 10.79
N VAL A 267 -2.71 14.10 11.11
CA VAL A 267 -1.97 14.16 12.38
C VAL A 267 -1.07 15.40 12.41
N ALA A 268 -1.55 16.50 13.00
CA ALA A 268 -0.72 17.60 13.47
C ALA A 268 -0.22 17.33 14.89
N ALA A 269 1.07 17.56 15.11
CA ALA A 269 1.80 17.29 16.35
C ALA A 269 1.49 18.31 17.46
N GLY A 270 1.19 17.82 18.67
CA GLY A 270 1.09 18.59 19.90
C GLY A 270 0.76 17.69 21.10
N PRO A 271 1.42 17.82 22.28
CA PRO A 271 1.28 16.88 23.38
C PRO A 271 0.20 17.34 24.37
N GLU A 272 -0.80 16.52 24.63
CA GLU A 272 -1.54 16.54 25.91
C GLU A 272 -2.15 15.14 26.15
N PRO A 273 -1.77 14.41 27.21
CA PRO A 273 -2.48 13.22 27.63
C PRO A 273 -3.04 13.39 29.04
N LEU A 274 -4.33 13.14 29.27
CA LEU A 274 -4.85 12.78 30.60
C LEU A 274 -6.22 12.08 30.48
N GLY A 275 -6.15 10.74 30.42
CA GLY A 275 -7.20 9.86 30.91
C GLY A 275 -6.64 8.47 31.16
N THR A 276 -7.10 7.86 32.25
CA THR A 276 -6.46 6.72 32.91
C THR A 276 -7.10 5.41 32.47
N GLN A 277 -6.76 4.92 31.29
CA GLN A 277 -6.69 3.47 31.08
C GLN A 277 -5.36 2.97 31.66
N SER A 278 -5.33 1.77 32.23
CA SER A 278 -4.08 1.18 32.74
C SER A 278 -3.10 1.02 31.58
N SER A 279 -2.16 1.96 31.45
CA SER A 279 -1.14 2.01 30.38
C SER A 279 -0.34 0.72 30.23
N SER A 280 -0.33 -0.12 31.27
CA SER A 280 0.29 -1.44 31.26
C SER A 280 -0.49 -2.47 30.42
N GLU A 281 -1.81 -2.51 30.49
CA GLU A 281 -2.65 -3.48 29.79
C GLU A 281 -2.73 -3.21 28.29
N ALA A 282 -2.91 -1.95 27.90
CA ALA A 282 -2.87 -1.52 26.49
C ALA A 282 -1.50 -1.82 25.86
N ARG A 283 -0.41 -1.65 26.62
CA ARG A 283 0.95 -1.98 26.16
C ARG A 283 1.15 -3.49 26.01
N ILE A 284 0.66 -4.30 26.94
CA ILE A 284 0.71 -5.77 26.86
C ILE A 284 -0.09 -6.27 25.64
N ALA A 285 -1.29 -5.73 25.40
CA ALA A 285 -2.10 -6.07 24.23
C ALA A 285 -1.39 -5.67 22.91
N SER A 286 -0.80 -4.48 22.86
CA SER A 286 -0.02 -4.01 21.71
C SER A 286 1.21 -4.87 21.44
N ASP A 287 1.95 -5.26 22.48
CA ASP A 287 3.10 -6.16 22.36
C ASP A 287 2.69 -7.57 21.87
N ALA A 288 1.53 -8.08 22.32
CA ALA A 288 0.98 -9.35 21.85
C ALA A 288 0.55 -9.32 20.37
N LEU A 289 0.10 -8.16 19.88
CA LEU A 289 -0.36 -7.98 18.50
C LEU A 289 0.77 -7.62 17.52
N ARG A 290 1.92 -7.12 17.99
CA ARG A 290 3.05 -6.72 17.12
C ARG A 290 3.51 -7.81 16.14
N PRO A 291 3.65 -9.09 16.52
CA PRO A 291 4.00 -10.15 15.57
C PRO A 291 2.94 -10.35 14.47
N LEU A 292 1.67 -10.09 14.78
CA LEU A 292 0.56 -10.29 13.86
C LEU A 292 0.60 -9.28 12.70
N THR A 293 1.03 -8.03 12.95
CA THR A 293 1.18 -6.99 11.91
C THR A 293 2.12 -7.43 10.79
N ALA A 294 3.26 -8.04 11.14
CA ALA A 294 4.22 -8.53 10.15
C ALA A 294 3.65 -9.68 9.29
N VAL A 295 2.90 -10.58 9.93
CA VAL A 295 2.25 -11.71 9.24
C VAL A 295 1.13 -11.24 8.31
N VAL A 296 0.29 -10.28 8.76
CA VAL A 296 -0.76 -9.66 7.94
C VAL A 296 -0.16 -9.02 6.70
N ARG A 297 0.92 -8.24 6.86
CA ARG A 297 1.63 -7.64 5.72
C ARG A 297 2.16 -8.70 4.76
N THR A 298 2.79 -9.75 5.27
CA THR A 298 3.29 -10.87 4.45
C THR A 298 2.18 -11.56 3.66
N ALA A 299 1.03 -11.81 4.30
CA ALA A 299 -0.15 -12.39 3.65
C ALA A 299 -0.73 -11.48 2.55
N ARG A 300 -0.78 -10.16 2.80
CA ARG A 300 -1.17 -9.16 1.79
C ARG A 300 -0.23 -9.21 0.58
N MET A 301 1.09 -9.19 0.84
CA MET A 301 2.11 -9.26 -0.22
C MET A 301 2.02 -10.54 -1.04
N ALA A 302 1.83 -11.69 -0.40
CA ALA A 302 1.66 -12.97 -1.08
C ALA A 302 0.38 -13.00 -1.95
N ALA A 303 -0.73 -12.47 -1.44
CA ALA A 303 -1.99 -12.37 -2.18
C ALA A 303 -1.87 -11.45 -3.40
N VAL A 304 -1.29 -10.25 -3.24
CA VAL A 304 -1.05 -9.31 -4.34
C VAL A 304 -0.13 -9.95 -5.40
N THR A 305 0.95 -10.59 -4.98
CA THR A 305 1.88 -11.29 -5.88
C THR A 305 1.17 -12.40 -6.67
N ALA A 306 0.29 -13.17 -6.03
CA ALA A 306 -0.48 -14.21 -6.70
C ALA A 306 -1.45 -13.65 -7.76
N ILE A 307 -2.07 -12.49 -7.51
CA ILE A 307 -2.92 -11.80 -8.50
C ILE A 307 -2.07 -11.26 -9.65
N LEU A 308 -0.92 -10.62 -9.36
CA LEU A 308 -0.01 -10.12 -10.40
C LEU A 308 0.46 -11.26 -11.33
N HIS A 309 0.78 -12.43 -10.77
CA HIS A 309 1.19 -13.58 -11.55
C HIS A 309 0.07 -14.22 -12.37
N SER A 310 -1.20 -14.14 -11.94
CA SER A 310 -2.30 -14.76 -12.69
C SER A 310 -2.67 -13.99 -13.95
N ALA A 311 -2.35 -12.70 -14.05
CA ALA A 311 -2.56 -11.90 -15.28
C ALA A 311 -1.88 -12.49 -16.51
N TRP A 312 -0.72 -13.12 -16.29
CA TRP A 312 0.14 -13.73 -17.31
C TRP A 312 -0.02 -15.26 -17.38
N GLY A 313 -1.01 -15.82 -16.68
CA GLY A 313 -1.43 -17.22 -16.84
C GLY A 313 -2.24 -17.43 -18.11
N ASP A 314 -2.18 -18.66 -18.66
CA ASP A 314 -3.00 -19.08 -19.80
C ASP A 314 -4.50 -19.08 -19.44
#